data_AF-A0A920AT93-F1
#
_entry.id   AF-A0A920AT93-F1
#
_cell.length_a   1.000
_cell.length_b   1.000
_cell.length_c   1.000
_cell.angle_alpha   90.00
_cell.angle_beta   90.00
_cell.angle_gamma   90.00
#
_symmetry.space_group_name_H-M   'P 1'
#
loop_
_entity.id
_entity.type
_entity.pdbx_description
1 polymer ?
#
loop_
_entity_poly.entity_id
_entity_poly.type
_entity_poly.pdbx_seq_one_letter_code
_entity_poly.pdbx_strand_id
1 'polypeptide(L)'
;MSSRNNYYYPNIDGVKFRLKDIKSDEFILMTHLGLGDHIILNGLVNHLSEKFKKIHLTVHTSTINNIEYLYSQNKKVRLIELPKNDELKTLENYSFNNKLEILQLGFSNVKKTPFNIAYYRQLKIPYSYSLNKYFKPEDENKERELQEQLIKYYSANPSQIVLIHNESSKGTFELKNIKSNNNIYITKESDIYNNLFLYTKIISEANEIHCLDSSFLHLVERTKTNAKLYFHDLFGASVRLSKNWYYVRYEH
;
A
#
# COMPACT_ATOMS: atom_id res chain seq x y z
N MET A 1 3.81 -9.36 -28.13
CA MET A 1 3.81 -7.94 -27.75
C MET A 1 3.81 -7.85 -26.23
N SER A 2 4.97 -7.67 -25.60
CA SER A 2 5.07 -7.65 -24.13
C SER A 2 4.71 -6.25 -23.59
N SER A 3 3.73 -6.18 -22.71
CA SER A 3 3.36 -5.00 -21.92
C SER A 3 4.51 -4.57 -21.02
N ARG A 4 5.31 -3.60 -21.47
CA ARG A 4 6.22 -2.85 -20.61
C ARG A 4 5.44 -1.76 -19.87
N ASN A 5 4.65 -2.15 -18.87
CA ASN A 5 4.20 -1.21 -17.83
C ASN A 5 5.34 -1.02 -16.82
N ASN A 6 6.47 -0.47 -17.29
CA ASN A 6 7.43 0.14 -16.39
C ASN A 6 6.94 1.58 -16.20
N TYR A 7 6.42 1.89 -15.02
CA TYR A 7 6.10 3.24 -14.56
C TYR A 7 7.40 4.05 -14.39
N TYR A 8 8.22 4.17 -15.44
CA TYR A 8 9.24 5.18 -15.51
C TYR A 8 8.56 6.44 -16.01
N TYR A 9 8.20 7.34 -15.09
CA TYR A 9 7.99 8.72 -15.48
C TYR A 9 9.28 9.19 -16.18
N PRO A 10 9.19 9.78 -17.38
CA PRO A 10 10.36 10.40 -18.01
C PRO A 10 10.97 11.44 -17.07
N ASN A 11 12.21 11.85 -17.36
CA ASN A 11 12.90 12.88 -16.59
C ASN A 11 12.07 14.18 -16.59
N ILE A 12 11.35 14.43 -15.50
CA ILE A 12 10.75 15.74 -15.22
C ILE A 12 11.89 16.67 -14.82
N ASP A 13 12.01 17.80 -15.50
CA ASP A 13 13.06 18.78 -15.22
C ASP A 13 12.91 19.36 -13.80
N GLY A 14 14.05 19.52 -13.11
CA GLY A 14 14.10 20.17 -11.80
C GLY A 14 13.70 19.32 -10.59
N VAL A 15 13.31 18.06 -10.79
CA VAL A 15 12.98 17.10 -9.71
C VAL A 15 14.11 16.95 -8.69
N LYS A 16 13.72 16.86 -7.42
CA LYS A 16 14.63 16.58 -6.29
C LYS A 16 14.55 15.10 -5.91
N PHE A 17 15.67 14.57 -5.44
CA PHE A 17 15.78 13.19 -4.97
C PHE A 17 16.12 13.06 -3.49
N ARG A 18 16.53 14.17 -2.86
CA ARG A 18 16.90 14.22 -1.44
C ARG A 18 16.07 15.30 -0.77
N LEU A 19 15.61 15.01 0.45
CA LEU A 19 14.77 15.94 1.20
C LEU A 19 15.45 17.29 1.46
N LYS A 20 16.78 17.30 1.67
CA LYS A 20 17.57 18.51 1.88
C LYS A 20 17.63 19.47 0.67
N ASP A 21 17.24 18.99 -0.51
CA ASP A 21 17.26 19.80 -1.74
C ASP A 21 15.91 20.52 -1.96
N ILE A 22 14.89 20.20 -1.15
CA ILE A 22 13.61 20.91 -1.09
C ILE A 22 13.80 22.16 -0.23
N LYS A 23 13.47 23.33 -0.79
CA LYS A 23 13.62 24.65 -0.14
C LYS A 23 12.31 25.20 0.39
N SER A 24 11.18 24.74 -0.15
CA SER A 24 9.83 25.15 0.26
C SER A 24 9.28 24.31 1.41
N ASP A 25 8.42 24.91 2.24
CA ASP A 25 7.65 24.20 3.28
C ASP A 25 6.45 23.43 2.71
N GLU A 26 6.18 23.57 1.42
CA GLU A 26 5.18 22.83 0.66
C GLU A 26 5.80 22.26 -0.62
N PHE A 27 5.58 20.97 -0.89
CA PHE A 27 6.13 20.29 -2.06
C PHE A 27 5.27 19.10 -2.49
N ILE A 28 5.52 18.63 -3.71
CA ILE A 28 4.87 17.43 -4.27
C ILE A 28 5.73 16.21 -3.98
N LEU A 29 5.15 15.22 -3.31
CA LEU A 29 5.77 13.91 -3.12
C LEU A 29 5.29 12.97 -4.22
N MET A 30 6.17 12.70 -5.19
CA MET A 30 5.92 11.75 -6.28
C MET A 30 6.46 10.37 -5.89
N THR A 31 5.57 9.39 -5.81
CA THR A 31 5.87 8.00 -5.48
C THR A 31 5.41 7.08 -6.59
N HIS A 32 5.74 5.79 -6.49
CA HIS A 32 4.95 4.77 -7.21
C HIS A 32 3.48 4.88 -6.80
N LEU A 33 2.58 4.61 -7.75
CA LEU A 33 1.15 4.83 -7.62
C LEU A 33 0.39 3.60 -7.12
N GLY A 34 1.09 2.51 -6.81
CA GLY A 34 0.47 1.30 -6.29
C GLY A 34 -0.11 1.53 -4.90
N LEU A 35 -1.29 0.96 -4.62
CA LEU A 35 -1.91 1.03 -3.29
C LEU A 35 -0.96 0.47 -2.21
N GLY A 36 -0.22 -0.60 -2.54
CA GLY A 36 0.80 -1.18 -1.65
C GLY A 36 1.92 -0.20 -1.27
N ASP A 37 2.40 0.60 -2.23
CA ASP A 37 3.43 1.61 -1.99
C ASP A 37 2.91 2.72 -1.08
N HIS A 38 1.67 3.16 -1.28
CA HIS A 38 1.04 4.15 -0.39
C HIS A 38 0.92 3.64 1.06
N ILE A 39 0.56 2.36 1.24
CA ILE A 39 0.51 1.73 2.57
C ILE A 39 1.90 1.70 3.20
N ILE A 40 2.93 1.32 2.41
CA ILE A 40 4.32 1.30 2.87
C ILE A 40 4.82 2.69 3.27
N LEU A 41 4.46 3.71 2.49
CA LEU A 41 4.94 5.07 2.63
C LEU A 41 4.11 5.91 3.61
N ASN A 42 2.96 5.43 4.07
CA ASN A 42 2.10 6.18 5.00
C ASN A 42 2.86 6.69 6.23
N GLY A 43 3.66 5.84 6.88
CA GLY A 43 4.47 6.27 8.02
C GLY A 43 5.52 7.35 7.67
N LEU A 44 6.09 7.29 6.47
CA LEU A 44 6.99 8.31 5.95
C LEU A 44 6.25 9.62 5.68
N VAL A 45 5.08 9.58 5.04
CA VAL A 45 4.26 10.76 4.75
C VAL A 45 3.80 11.43 6.04
N ASN A 46 3.32 10.66 7.01
CA ASN A 46 2.95 11.19 8.32
C ASN A 46 4.15 11.87 9.00
N HIS A 47 5.32 11.24 8.99
CA HIS A 47 6.54 11.86 9.54
C HIS A 47 6.94 13.15 8.81
N LEU A 48 6.85 13.19 7.48
CA LEU A 48 7.13 14.41 6.71
C LEU A 48 6.10 15.50 7.02
N SER A 49 4.83 15.15 7.19
CA SER A 49 3.78 16.11 7.54
C SER A 49 3.99 16.76 8.93
N GLU A 50 4.78 16.16 9.82
CA GLU A 50 5.19 16.81 11.07
C GLU A 50 6.12 18.00 10.82
N LYS A 51 6.94 17.93 9.77
CA LYS A 51 8.03 18.89 9.47
C LYS A 51 7.68 19.94 8.43
N PHE A 52 6.76 19.62 7.52
CA PHE A 52 6.36 20.50 6.42
C PHE A 52 4.94 21.02 6.64
N LYS A 53 4.63 22.16 6.01
CA LYS A 53 3.31 22.79 6.10
C LYS A 53 2.27 22.02 5.29
N LYS A 54 2.65 21.54 4.10
CA LYS A 54 1.77 20.74 3.24
C LYS A 54 2.59 19.76 2.38
N ILE A 55 2.11 18.53 2.30
CA ILE A 55 2.60 17.52 1.36
C ILE A 55 1.53 17.30 0.30
N HIS A 56 1.87 17.48 -0.97
CA HIS A 56 0.98 17.18 -2.08
C HIS A 56 1.33 15.78 -2.61
N LEU A 57 0.51 14.78 -2.29
CA LEU A 57 0.79 13.38 -2.58
C LEU A 57 0.13 12.97 -3.90
N THR A 58 0.93 12.46 -4.84
CA THR A 58 0.42 11.93 -6.11
C THR A 58 -0.29 10.60 -5.92
N VAL A 59 -1.48 10.43 -6.48
CA VAL A 59 -2.29 9.20 -6.37
C VAL A 59 -2.94 8.88 -7.71
N HIS A 60 -2.93 7.63 -8.13
CA HIS A 60 -3.65 7.23 -9.35
C HIS A 60 -5.17 7.18 -9.09
N THR A 61 -5.96 7.67 -10.06
CA THR A 61 -7.44 7.69 -10.02
C THR A 61 -8.04 6.37 -9.54
N SER A 62 -7.51 5.22 -9.97
CA SER A 62 -8.07 3.91 -9.57
C SER A 62 -7.97 3.58 -8.07
N THR A 63 -7.18 4.34 -7.30
CA THR A 63 -6.94 4.11 -5.88
C THR A 63 -7.33 5.30 -5.01
N ILE A 64 -7.84 6.38 -5.61
CA ILE A 64 -8.05 7.67 -4.92
C ILE A 64 -8.92 7.51 -3.67
N ASN A 65 -10.06 6.82 -3.75
CA ASN A 65 -10.97 6.62 -2.61
C ASN A 65 -10.28 5.94 -1.41
N ASN A 66 -9.40 4.97 -1.68
CA ASN A 66 -8.64 4.28 -0.62
C ASN A 66 -7.64 5.24 0.02
N ILE A 67 -6.92 6.02 -0.78
CA ILE A 67 -5.91 6.95 -0.27
C ILE A 67 -6.55 8.16 0.43
N GLU A 68 -7.69 8.64 -0.04
CA GLU A 68 -8.52 9.65 0.64
C GLU A 68 -8.93 9.17 2.02
N TYR A 69 -9.41 7.92 2.13
CA TYR A 69 -9.71 7.32 3.43
C TYR A 69 -8.46 7.32 4.32
N LEU A 70 -7.33 6.81 3.83
CA LEU A 70 -6.07 6.68 4.58
C LEU A 70 -5.56 8.01 5.16
N TYR A 71 -5.73 9.12 4.43
CA TYR A 71 -5.26 10.44 4.85
C TYR A 71 -6.38 11.38 5.32
N SER A 72 -7.62 10.92 5.48
CA SER A 72 -8.78 11.77 5.81
C SER A 72 -8.62 12.58 7.10
N GLN A 73 -7.79 12.11 8.04
CA GLN A 73 -7.49 12.83 9.30
C GLN A 73 -6.17 13.62 9.24
N ASN A 74 -5.35 13.48 8.18
CA ASN A 74 -4.12 14.23 8.02
C ASN A 74 -4.34 15.48 7.14
N LYS A 75 -4.73 16.59 7.78
CA LYS A 75 -5.00 17.89 7.10
C LYS A 75 -3.78 18.51 6.40
N LYS A 76 -2.57 17.98 6.64
CA LYS A 76 -1.33 18.43 5.99
C LYS A 76 -0.99 17.62 4.74
N VAL A 77 -1.80 16.62 4.39
CA VAL A 77 -1.69 15.90 3.12
C VAL A 77 -2.81 16.36 2.19
N ARG A 78 -2.44 16.75 0.97
CA ARG A 78 -3.37 17.05 -0.12
C ARG A 78 -3.12 16.05 -1.24
N LEU A 79 -4.15 15.39 -1.73
CA LEU A 79 -3.98 14.44 -2.83
C LEU A 79 -3.98 15.19 -4.17
N ILE A 80 -3.12 14.75 -5.07
CA ILE A 80 -3.14 15.10 -6.49
C ILE A 80 -3.56 13.83 -7.21
N GLU A 81 -4.77 13.83 -7.73
CA GLU A 81 -5.25 12.75 -8.57
C GLU A 81 -4.56 12.79 -9.93
N LEU A 82 -3.98 11.66 -10.33
CA LEU A 82 -3.31 11.46 -11.61
C LEU A 82 -4.16 10.52 -12.48
N PRO A 83 -4.80 11.04 -13.55
CA PRO A 83 -5.59 10.24 -14.48
C PRO A 83 -4.72 9.27 -15.27
N LYS A 84 -5.27 8.10 -15.54
CA LYS A 84 -4.62 7.09 -16.37
C LYS A 84 -4.28 7.66 -17.75
N ASN A 85 -3.03 7.47 -18.19
CA ASN A 85 -2.47 7.96 -19.45
C ASN A 85 -2.22 9.48 -19.54
N ASP A 86 -2.51 10.25 -18.49
CA ASP A 86 -2.23 11.69 -18.43
C ASP A 86 -1.49 12.09 -17.15
N GLU A 87 -0.86 11.11 -16.48
CA GLU A 87 -0.30 11.28 -15.15
C GLU A 87 0.83 12.32 -15.14
N LEU A 88 1.73 12.25 -16.11
CA LEU A 88 2.90 13.13 -16.21
C LEU A 88 2.47 14.58 -16.47
N LYS A 89 1.64 14.79 -17.50
CA LYS A 89 1.16 16.12 -17.88
C LYS A 89 0.36 16.76 -16.75
N THR A 90 -0.47 15.98 -16.06
CA THR A 90 -1.23 16.44 -14.89
C THR A 90 -0.28 16.90 -13.78
N LEU A 91 0.74 16.11 -13.47
CA LEU A 91 1.73 16.44 -12.46
C LEU A 91 2.54 17.70 -12.83
N GLU A 92 3.04 17.80 -14.06
CA GLU A 92 3.81 18.95 -14.55
C GLU A 92 2.99 20.24 -14.50
N ASN A 93 1.75 20.20 -15.00
CA ASN A 93 0.83 21.33 -14.94
C ASN A 93 0.54 21.74 -13.48
N TYR A 94 0.32 20.77 -12.59
CA TYR A 94 0.09 21.05 -11.18
C TYR A 94 1.30 21.70 -10.52
N SER A 95 2.51 21.17 -10.76
CA SER A 95 3.76 21.71 -10.26
C SER A 95 3.99 23.14 -10.76
N PHE A 96 3.85 23.38 -12.06
CA PHE A 96 4.05 24.68 -12.68
C PHE A 96 3.06 25.73 -12.15
N ASN A 97 1.76 25.42 -12.17
CA ASN A 97 0.71 26.35 -11.75
C ASN A 97 0.79 26.71 -10.26
N ASN A 98 1.23 25.77 -9.41
CA ASN A 98 1.36 26.01 -7.96
C ASN A 98 2.79 26.40 -7.54
N LYS A 99 3.76 26.45 -8.48
CA LYS A 99 5.18 26.72 -8.22
C LYS A 99 5.78 25.79 -7.15
N LEU A 100 5.41 24.51 -7.18
CA LEU A 100 5.83 23.52 -6.17
C LEU A 100 6.98 22.65 -6.67
N GLU A 101 7.98 22.44 -5.82
CA GLU A 101 9.05 21.48 -6.09
C GLU A 101 8.52 20.04 -6.04
N ILE A 102 9.06 19.16 -6.87
CA ILE A 102 8.75 17.73 -6.86
C ILE A 102 9.88 16.96 -6.20
N LEU A 103 9.56 16.20 -5.15
CA LEU A 103 10.42 15.17 -4.56
C LEU A 103 10.03 13.80 -5.12
N GLN A 104 10.89 13.19 -5.92
CA GLN A 104 10.67 11.85 -6.49
C GLN A 104 11.23 10.76 -5.58
N LEU A 105 10.45 9.72 -5.30
CA LEU A 105 10.81 8.60 -4.44
C LEU A 105 10.65 7.25 -5.15
N GLY A 106 11.69 6.42 -5.16
CA GLY A 106 11.57 5.00 -5.48
C GLY A 106 11.81 4.55 -6.94
N PHE A 107 12.17 5.45 -7.87
CA PHE A 107 12.30 5.11 -9.29
C PHE A 107 13.73 4.78 -9.77
N SER A 108 14.77 5.36 -9.16
CA SER A 108 16.13 5.36 -9.76
C SER A 108 17.25 4.81 -8.87
N ASN A 109 16.97 4.28 -7.68
CA ASN A 109 18.02 3.86 -6.73
C ASN A 109 17.77 2.55 -5.96
N VAL A 110 16.85 1.71 -6.44
CA VAL A 110 16.59 0.40 -5.83
C VAL A 110 17.59 -0.61 -6.42
N LYS A 111 18.77 -0.74 -5.80
CA LYS A 111 19.75 -1.81 -6.13
C LYS A 111 19.20 -3.18 -5.65
N LYS A 112 20.05 -4.09 -5.17
CA LYS A 112 19.65 -5.36 -4.51
C LYS A 112 18.90 -5.18 -3.17
N THR A 113 18.41 -3.98 -2.87
CA THR A 113 17.69 -3.69 -1.62
C THR A 113 16.22 -3.95 -1.82
N PRO A 114 15.52 -4.61 -0.87
CA PRO A 114 14.07 -4.72 -0.91
C PRO A 114 13.40 -3.37 -1.13
N PHE A 115 12.42 -3.30 -2.04
CA PHE A 115 11.89 -2.03 -2.54
C PHE A 115 11.32 -1.15 -1.41
N ASN A 116 10.62 -1.79 -0.47
CA ASN A 116 10.02 -1.14 0.70
C ASN A 116 11.04 -0.45 1.60
N ILE A 117 12.27 -0.97 1.68
CA ILE A 117 13.38 -0.34 2.44
C ILE A 117 14.03 0.77 1.62
N ALA A 118 14.14 0.59 0.30
CA ALA A 118 14.86 1.50 -0.57
C ALA A 118 14.27 2.93 -0.53
N TYR A 119 12.95 3.06 -0.42
CA TYR A 119 12.28 4.35 -0.26
C TYR A 119 12.77 5.12 0.97
N TYR A 120 12.78 4.47 2.13
CA TYR A 120 13.21 5.06 3.38
C TYR A 120 14.70 5.42 3.37
N ARG A 121 15.53 4.55 2.79
CA ARG A 121 16.96 4.80 2.61
C ARG A 121 17.24 6.00 1.74
N GLN A 122 16.48 6.23 0.68
CA GLN A 122 16.67 7.37 -0.22
C GLN A 122 16.61 8.70 0.54
N LEU A 123 15.69 8.82 1.52
CA LEU A 123 15.50 10.02 2.33
C LEU A 123 16.29 9.99 3.66
N LYS A 124 17.11 8.95 3.88
CA LYS A 124 17.84 8.72 5.15
C LYS A 124 16.92 8.67 6.37
N ILE A 125 15.73 8.09 6.21
CA ILE A 125 14.75 7.87 7.28
C ILE A 125 14.81 6.39 7.69
N PRO A 126 14.75 6.04 9.00
CA PRO A 126 14.69 4.64 9.43
C PRO A 126 13.45 3.91 8.90
N TYR A 127 13.60 2.67 8.41
CA TYR A 127 12.46 1.88 7.93
C TYR A 127 11.42 1.59 9.03
N SER A 128 11.82 1.59 10.30
CA SER A 128 10.90 1.44 11.43
C SER A 128 9.79 2.49 11.46
N TYR A 129 9.99 3.65 10.83
CA TYR A 129 8.94 4.68 10.71
C TYR A 129 7.78 4.22 9.84
N SER A 130 8.01 3.27 8.92
CA SER A 130 6.94 2.63 8.14
C SER A 130 5.90 1.92 9.01
N LEU A 131 6.28 1.52 10.22
CA LEU A 131 5.42 0.86 11.20
C LEU A 131 5.05 1.83 12.32
N ASN A 132 6.03 2.47 12.96
CA ASN A 132 5.81 3.27 14.18
C ASN A 132 5.12 4.61 13.93
N LYS A 133 5.12 5.10 12.67
CA LYS A 133 4.41 6.32 12.25
C LYS A 133 3.23 6.01 11.34
N TYR A 134 2.94 4.72 11.12
CA TYR A 134 1.77 4.31 10.37
C TYR A 134 0.51 4.77 11.10
N PHE A 135 -0.43 5.32 10.34
CA PHE A 135 -1.73 5.71 10.84
C PHE A 135 -2.77 5.47 9.75
N LYS A 136 -3.86 4.80 10.13
CA LYS A 136 -5.11 4.76 9.37
C LYS A 136 -6.23 5.28 10.27
N PRO A 137 -7.25 5.93 9.71
CA PRO A 137 -8.51 6.16 10.41
C PRO A 137 -9.21 4.83 10.75
N GLU A 138 -9.90 4.82 11.88
CA GLU A 138 -10.74 3.71 12.33
C GLU A 138 -12.21 4.06 12.08
N ASP A 139 -12.97 3.09 11.58
CA ASP A 139 -14.42 3.16 11.42
C ASP A 139 -15.00 1.82 11.89
N GLU A 140 -15.04 1.63 13.22
CA GLU A 140 -15.38 0.34 13.83
C GLU A 140 -16.70 -0.25 13.34
N ASN A 141 -17.67 0.61 13.01
CA ASN A 141 -18.97 0.18 12.52
C ASN A 141 -18.85 -0.44 11.12
N LYS A 142 -18.16 0.22 10.18
CA LYS A 142 -17.94 -0.35 8.85
C LYS A 142 -17.01 -1.55 8.86
N GLU A 143 -15.98 -1.52 9.71
CA GLU A 143 -15.08 -2.67 9.84
C GLU A 143 -15.83 -3.92 10.36
N ARG A 144 -16.75 -3.74 11.31
CA ARG A 144 -17.62 -4.81 11.82
C ARG A 144 -18.65 -5.26 10.79
N GLU A 145 -19.30 -4.33 10.10
CA GLU A 145 -20.26 -4.64 9.04
C GLU A 145 -19.58 -5.44 7.91
N LEU A 146 -18.41 -5.01 7.45
CA LEU A 146 -17.62 -5.75 6.46
C LEU A 146 -17.28 -7.15 6.96
N GLN A 147 -16.81 -7.29 8.21
CA GLN A 147 -16.51 -8.59 8.79
C GLN A 147 -17.73 -9.51 8.80
N GLU A 148 -18.88 -9.03 9.29
CA GLU A 148 -20.13 -9.80 9.36
C GLU A 148 -20.59 -10.23 7.95
N GLN A 149 -20.50 -9.34 6.96
CA GLN A 149 -20.83 -9.67 5.58
C GLN A 149 -19.88 -10.71 4.98
N LEU A 150 -18.58 -10.62 5.22
CA LEU A 150 -17.60 -11.61 4.74
C LEU A 150 -17.86 -13.00 5.34
N ILE A 151 -18.11 -13.06 6.65
CA ILE A 151 -18.43 -14.31 7.35
C ILE A 151 -19.70 -14.93 6.78
N LYS A 152 -20.74 -14.13 6.57
CA LYS A 152 -22.01 -14.57 5.97
C LYS A 152 -21.83 -15.03 4.53
N TYR A 153 -21.12 -14.26 3.70
CA TYR A 153 -20.92 -14.53 2.28
C TYR A 153 -20.23 -15.89 2.05
N TYR A 154 -19.19 -16.18 2.83
CA TYR A 154 -18.45 -17.45 2.73
C TYR A 154 -19.01 -18.56 3.62
N SER A 155 -20.12 -18.33 4.33
CA SER A 155 -20.66 -19.26 5.33
C SER A 155 -19.60 -19.74 6.32
N ALA A 156 -18.71 -18.83 6.73
CA ALA A 156 -17.56 -19.14 7.56
C ALA A 156 -17.94 -19.22 9.05
N ASN A 157 -17.29 -20.12 9.79
CA ASN A 157 -17.28 -20.14 11.24
C ASN A 157 -16.48 -18.94 11.78
N PRO A 158 -17.08 -18.04 12.57
CA PRO A 158 -16.39 -16.85 13.11
C PRO A 158 -15.23 -17.19 14.06
N SER A 159 -15.16 -18.41 14.59
CA SER A 159 -14.09 -18.84 15.51
C SER A 159 -12.83 -19.41 14.85
N GLN A 160 -12.84 -19.61 13.53
CA GLN A 160 -11.76 -20.29 12.79
C GLN A 160 -11.40 -19.60 11.48
N ILE A 161 -11.41 -18.27 11.45
CA ILE A 161 -11.28 -17.46 10.23
C ILE A 161 -9.90 -17.67 9.58
N VAL A 162 -9.92 -18.08 8.30
CA VAL A 162 -8.74 -18.15 7.43
C VAL A 162 -8.91 -17.16 6.29
N LEU A 163 -8.08 -16.12 6.25
CA LEU A 163 -8.11 -15.12 5.20
C LEU A 163 -7.18 -15.50 4.05
N ILE A 164 -7.67 -15.39 2.82
CA ILE A 164 -6.90 -15.74 1.62
C ILE A 164 -6.96 -14.57 0.64
N HIS A 165 -5.82 -13.95 0.40
CA HIS A 165 -5.65 -13.01 -0.71
C HIS A 165 -4.80 -13.66 -1.80
N ASN A 166 -5.47 -14.25 -2.79
CA ASN A 166 -4.86 -15.01 -3.88
C ASN A 166 -4.97 -14.35 -5.27
N GLU A 167 -5.34 -13.07 -5.31
CA GLU A 167 -5.45 -12.30 -6.55
C GLU A 167 -4.28 -11.32 -6.70
N SER A 168 -3.87 -11.06 -7.94
CA SER A 168 -2.95 -9.98 -8.30
C SER A 168 -3.31 -9.40 -9.66
N SER A 169 -2.53 -8.42 -10.14
CA SER A 169 -2.66 -7.89 -11.50
C SER A 169 -2.48 -8.95 -12.61
N LYS A 170 -1.93 -10.12 -12.28
CA LYS A 170 -1.75 -11.26 -13.20
C LYS A 170 -2.91 -12.26 -13.16
N GLY A 171 -3.91 -12.05 -12.32
CA GLY A 171 -5.06 -12.94 -12.15
C GLY A 171 -5.12 -13.60 -10.77
N THR A 172 -5.93 -14.65 -10.68
CA THR A 172 -6.18 -15.44 -9.46
C THR A 172 -5.29 -16.68 -9.45
N PHE A 173 -4.75 -17.02 -8.27
CA PHE A 173 -3.82 -18.13 -8.10
C PHE A 173 -4.37 -19.17 -7.11
N GLU A 174 -4.06 -20.44 -7.38
CA GLU A 174 -4.32 -21.52 -6.43
C GLU A 174 -3.14 -21.61 -5.45
N LEU A 175 -3.41 -21.45 -4.15
CA LEU A 175 -2.35 -21.40 -3.14
C LEU A 175 -2.16 -22.77 -2.47
N LYS A 176 -0.89 -23.20 -2.35
CA LYS A 176 -0.52 -24.44 -1.65
C LYS A 176 -0.72 -24.31 -0.14
N ASN A 177 -0.83 -25.44 0.55
CA ASN A 177 -0.82 -25.55 2.02
C ASN A 177 -2.00 -24.90 2.76
N ILE A 178 -3.10 -24.61 2.08
CA ILE A 178 -4.35 -24.20 2.73
C ILE A 178 -5.09 -25.48 3.16
N LYS A 179 -5.19 -25.71 4.48
CA LYS A 179 -5.80 -26.93 5.05
C LYS A 179 -7.22 -26.71 5.59
N SER A 180 -7.66 -25.46 5.65
CA SER A 180 -8.94 -25.09 6.23
C SER A 180 -10.05 -25.14 5.19
N ASN A 181 -11.24 -25.55 5.64
CA ASN A 181 -12.48 -25.41 4.89
C ASN A 181 -13.20 -24.09 5.24
N ASN A 182 -12.62 -23.28 6.14
CA ASN A 182 -13.22 -22.06 6.67
C ASN A 182 -12.60 -20.80 6.08
N ASN A 183 -12.63 -20.74 4.75
CA ASN A 183 -11.85 -19.82 3.93
C ASN A 183 -12.68 -18.59 3.56
N ILE A 184 -12.15 -17.41 3.87
CA ILE A 184 -12.68 -16.12 3.42
C ILE A 184 -11.69 -15.55 2.42
N TYR A 185 -12.12 -15.43 1.17
CA TYR A 185 -11.30 -14.85 0.12
C TYR A 185 -11.46 -13.33 0.10
N ILE A 186 -10.34 -12.63 -0.08
CA ILE A 186 -10.32 -11.18 -0.17
C ILE A 186 -10.44 -10.80 -1.64
N THR A 187 -11.67 -10.61 -2.12
CA THR A 187 -11.96 -10.30 -3.51
C THR A 187 -12.74 -8.98 -3.64
N LYS A 188 -12.79 -8.43 -4.85
CA LYS A 188 -13.64 -7.25 -5.13
C LYS A 188 -15.13 -7.55 -4.99
N GLU A 189 -15.55 -8.78 -5.24
CA GLU A 189 -16.95 -9.19 -5.18
C GLU A 189 -17.46 -9.20 -3.74
N SER A 190 -16.60 -9.61 -2.79
CA SER A 190 -16.95 -9.67 -1.37
C SER A 190 -16.73 -8.34 -0.62
N ASP A 191 -16.12 -7.33 -1.25
CA ASP A 191 -15.83 -6.03 -0.63
C ASP A 191 -16.97 -5.03 -0.87
N ILE A 192 -17.88 -4.93 0.10
CA ILE A 192 -19.06 -4.05 0.03
C ILE A 192 -18.72 -2.54 0.03
N TYR A 193 -17.48 -2.16 0.39
CA TYR A 193 -17.07 -0.75 0.47
C TYR A 193 -15.99 -0.38 -0.55
N ASN A 194 -15.39 -1.37 -1.22
CA ASN A 194 -14.24 -1.20 -2.09
C ASN A 194 -13.10 -0.41 -1.39
N ASN A 195 -12.87 -0.72 -0.11
CA ASN A 195 -11.90 -0.02 0.73
C ASN A 195 -11.11 -1.02 1.58
N LEU A 196 -9.85 -1.22 1.18
CA LEU A 196 -8.93 -2.18 1.78
C LEU A 196 -8.73 -1.92 3.28
N PHE A 197 -8.76 -0.66 3.72
CA PHE A 197 -8.47 -0.29 5.10
C PHE A 197 -9.54 -0.73 6.10
N LEU A 198 -10.72 -1.13 5.63
CA LEU A 198 -11.80 -1.64 6.49
C LEU A 198 -11.62 -3.12 6.88
N TYR A 199 -10.67 -3.84 6.27
CA TYR A 199 -10.38 -5.23 6.60
C TYR A 199 -9.64 -5.40 7.94
N THR A 200 -9.26 -4.32 8.63
CA THR A 200 -8.39 -4.45 9.81
C THR A 200 -9.01 -5.21 10.97
N LYS A 201 -10.33 -5.10 11.17
CA LYS A 201 -11.05 -5.90 12.17
C LYS A 201 -10.92 -7.41 11.90
N ILE A 202 -11.29 -7.86 10.71
CA ILE A 202 -11.21 -9.28 10.37
C ILE A 202 -9.77 -9.80 10.33
N ILE A 203 -8.79 -8.98 9.91
CA ILE A 203 -7.36 -9.32 10.00
C ILE A 203 -6.93 -9.53 11.46
N SER A 204 -7.40 -8.69 12.39
CA SER A 204 -7.02 -8.77 13.80
C SER A 204 -7.54 -10.02 14.51
N GLU A 205 -8.66 -10.58 14.03
CA GLU A 205 -9.34 -11.74 14.62
C GLU A 205 -9.13 -13.04 13.84
N ALA A 206 -8.47 -12.99 12.68
CA ALA A 206 -8.15 -14.17 11.91
C ALA A 206 -7.21 -15.13 12.67
N ASN A 207 -7.40 -16.43 12.44
CA ASN A 207 -6.51 -17.47 12.95
C ASN A 207 -5.33 -17.70 12.01
N GLU A 208 -5.55 -17.51 10.71
CA GLU A 208 -4.59 -17.78 9.64
C GLU A 208 -4.80 -16.80 8.48
N ILE A 209 -3.72 -16.30 7.88
CA ILE A 209 -3.77 -15.34 6.78
C ILE A 209 -2.75 -15.72 5.71
N HIS A 210 -3.22 -15.89 4.48
CA HIS A 210 -2.43 -16.16 3.29
C HIS A 210 -2.40 -14.94 2.38
N CYS A 211 -1.20 -14.53 1.97
CA CYS A 211 -1.00 -13.36 1.13
C CYS A 211 -0.04 -13.65 -0.02
N LEU A 212 -0.36 -13.10 -1.19
CA LEU A 212 0.59 -12.79 -2.26
C LEU A 212 1.32 -11.47 -1.96
N ASP A 213 2.33 -11.12 -2.78
CA ASP A 213 2.92 -9.78 -2.78
C ASP A 213 1.90 -8.75 -3.32
N SER A 214 1.13 -8.13 -2.41
CA SER A 214 0.00 -7.26 -2.72
C SER A 214 -0.20 -6.14 -1.70
N SER A 215 -1.12 -5.21 -1.99
CA SER A 215 -1.53 -4.19 -1.01
C SER A 215 -2.09 -4.80 0.28
N PHE A 216 -2.79 -5.94 0.19
CA PHE A 216 -3.34 -6.63 1.36
C PHE A 216 -2.23 -7.16 2.28
N LEU A 217 -1.15 -7.73 1.74
CA LEU A 217 0.04 -8.12 2.52
C LEU A 217 0.58 -6.94 3.34
N HIS A 218 0.70 -5.78 2.71
CA HIS A 218 1.21 -4.58 3.37
C HIS A 218 0.23 -4.03 4.42
N LEU A 219 -1.07 -4.22 4.28
CA LEU A 219 -2.04 -3.92 5.33
C LEU A 219 -1.89 -4.89 6.51
N VAL A 220 -1.74 -6.19 6.26
CA VAL A 220 -1.54 -7.20 7.31
C VAL A 220 -0.26 -6.95 8.10
N GLU A 221 0.82 -6.54 7.43
CA GLU A 221 2.08 -6.12 8.08
C GLU A 221 1.90 -4.98 9.09
N ARG A 222 0.86 -4.14 8.92
CA ARG A 222 0.60 -2.95 9.75
C ARG A 222 -0.57 -3.10 10.72
N THR A 223 -1.34 -4.18 10.59
CA THR A 223 -2.49 -4.46 11.44
C THR A 223 -2.09 -5.42 12.55
N LYS A 224 -2.36 -5.12 13.81
CA LYS A 224 -2.07 -6.06 14.91
C LYS A 224 -2.91 -7.35 14.72
N THR A 225 -2.27 -8.51 14.77
CA THR A 225 -2.92 -9.82 14.63
C THR A 225 -2.06 -10.89 15.30
N ASN A 226 -2.72 -11.94 15.81
CA ASN A 226 -2.06 -13.14 16.33
C ASN A 226 -2.15 -14.32 15.33
N ALA A 227 -2.65 -14.08 14.12
CA ALA A 227 -2.79 -15.09 13.09
C ALA A 227 -1.44 -15.73 12.72
N LYS A 228 -1.49 -16.98 12.24
CA LYS A 228 -0.39 -17.57 11.48
C LYS A 228 -0.35 -16.91 10.10
N LEU A 229 0.82 -16.42 9.71
CA LEU A 229 0.97 -15.62 8.50
C LEU A 229 1.74 -16.39 7.43
N TYR A 230 1.17 -16.54 6.24
CA TYR A 230 1.74 -17.27 5.11
C TYR A 230 1.96 -16.34 3.92
N PHE A 231 3.21 -16.20 3.50
CA PHE A 231 3.58 -15.41 2.33
C PHE A 231 3.89 -16.36 1.18
N HIS A 232 3.06 -16.29 0.14
CA HIS A 232 3.18 -17.10 -1.05
C HIS A 232 4.02 -16.36 -2.09
N ASP A 233 5.30 -16.71 -2.13
CA ASP A 233 6.28 -16.09 -3.02
C ASP A 233 6.18 -16.68 -4.44
N LEU A 234 5.17 -16.22 -5.19
CA LEU A 234 4.92 -16.66 -6.57
C LEU A 234 5.85 -16.03 -7.61
N PHE A 235 6.54 -14.93 -7.28
CA PHE A 235 7.23 -14.10 -8.27
C PHE A 235 8.66 -13.71 -7.88
N GLY A 236 9.21 -14.24 -6.79
CA GLY A 236 10.52 -13.86 -6.27
C GLY A 236 10.52 -12.43 -5.75
N ALA A 237 9.54 -12.10 -4.90
CA ALA A 237 9.32 -10.74 -4.40
C ALA A 237 10.52 -10.23 -3.60
N SER A 238 11.03 -9.05 -3.95
CA SER A 238 12.09 -8.36 -3.20
C SER A 238 11.50 -7.45 -2.12
N VAL A 239 10.81 -8.06 -1.14
CA VAL A 239 10.17 -7.37 -0.02
C VAL A 239 10.75 -7.83 1.31
N ARG A 240 10.98 -6.89 2.24
CA ARG A 240 11.30 -7.23 3.64
C ARG A 240 10.06 -7.18 4.50
N LEU A 241 9.65 -8.32 5.04
CA LEU A 241 8.57 -8.42 6.01
C LEU A 241 9.14 -8.34 7.44
N SER A 242 8.37 -7.74 8.33
CA SER A 242 8.75 -7.46 9.72
C SER A 242 8.15 -8.47 10.71
N LYS A 243 6.99 -9.05 10.38
CA LYS A 243 6.38 -10.11 11.18
C LYS A 243 6.97 -11.49 10.83
N ASN A 244 6.62 -12.47 11.65
CA ASN A 244 7.02 -13.87 11.44
C ASN A 244 6.13 -14.52 10.38
N TRP A 245 6.50 -14.38 9.10
CA TRP A 245 5.83 -15.01 7.97
C TRP A 245 6.45 -16.37 7.65
N TYR A 246 5.60 -17.37 7.40
CA TYR A 246 5.97 -18.63 6.77
C TYR A 246 6.01 -18.44 5.26
N TYR A 247 7.21 -18.56 4.66
CA TYR A 247 7.40 -18.43 3.22
C TYR A 247 7.01 -19.73 2.52
N VAL A 248 6.02 -19.66 1.63
CA VAL A 248 5.62 -20.75 0.75
C VAL A 248 6.17 -20.46 -0.64
N ARG A 249 7.18 -21.22 -1.04
CA ARG A 249 7.83 -21.08 -2.35
C ARG A 249 7.19 -22.01 -3.37
N TYR A 250 7.17 -21.55 -4.61
CA TYR A 250 6.66 -22.30 -5.75
C TYR A 250 7.84 -22.60 -6.67
N GLU A 251 7.98 -23.85 -7.09
CA GLU A 251 8.95 -24.24 -8.10
C GLU A 251 8.52 -23.63 -9.44
N HIS A 252 9.49 -23.08 -10.17
CA HIS A 252 9.31 -22.49 -11.50
C HIS A 252 9.83 -23.43 -12.57
#